data_AF-A0A7C3DQB1-F1
#
_entry.id   AF-A0A7C3DQB1-F1
#
_cell.length_a   1.000
_cell.length_b   1.000
_cell.length_c   1.000
_cell.angle_alpha   90.00
_cell.angle_beta   90.00
_cell.angle_gamma   90.00
#
_symmetry.space_group_name_H-M   'P 1'
#
loop_
_entity.id
_entity.type
_entity.pdbx_description
1 polymer ?
#
loop_
_entity_poly.entity_id
_entity_poly.type
_entity_poly.pdbx_seq_one_letter_code
_entity_poly.pdbx_strand_id
1 'polypeptide(L)'
;MSDPVVPLTLEGAAVLHQMFRIRWDEWRALDAHSRHVALEEAREWLQTKEGAEGGEQSAAYAMLGHKGDLMLLHFRRDFTGLLEAEQNVRQARI
;
A
#
# COMPACT_ATOMS: atom_id res chain seq x y z
N MET A 1 -18.72 29.94 -28.86
CA MET A 1 -18.51 28.50 -28.62
C MET A 1 -19.03 28.23 -27.23
N SER A 2 -20.03 27.36 -27.08
CA SER A 2 -20.50 26.93 -25.76
C SER A 2 -19.49 25.93 -25.20
N ASP A 3 -18.98 26.18 -24.00
CA ASP A 3 -18.09 25.22 -23.33
C ASP A 3 -18.81 23.87 -23.14
N PRO A 4 -18.08 22.75 -23.27
CA PRO A 4 -18.65 21.43 -23.09
C PRO A 4 -19.15 21.28 -21.64
N VAL A 5 -20.36 20.73 -21.48
CA VAL A 5 -20.90 20.38 -20.16
C VAL A 5 -20.11 19.19 -19.62
N VAL A 6 -19.30 19.44 -18.60
CA VAL A 6 -18.52 18.40 -17.90
C VAL A 6 -19.28 17.91 -16.66
N PRO A 7 -19.14 16.63 -16.28
CA PRO A 7 -19.77 16.11 -15.07
C PRO A 7 -19.16 16.74 -13.82
N LEU A 8 -20.00 17.08 -12.85
CA LEU A 8 -19.56 17.44 -11.50
C LEU A 8 -19.22 16.15 -10.73
N THR A 9 -18.11 16.18 -9.99
CA THR A 9 -17.68 15.07 -9.13
C THR A 9 -17.60 15.52 -7.68
N LEU A 10 -17.86 14.58 -6.76
CA LEU A 10 -17.50 14.73 -5.35
C LEU A 10 -16.21 13.97 -5.14
N GLU A 11 -15.19 14.68 -4.65
CA GLU A 11 -13.89 14.09 -4.38
C GLU A 11 -13.81 13.59 -2.94
N GLY A 12 -13.27 12.38 -2.79
CA GLY A 12 -13.02 11.74 -1.49
C GLY A 12 -11.52 11.70 -1.17
N ALA A 13 -11.10 10.62 -0.52
CA ALA A 13 -9.69 10.37 -0.28
C ALA A 13 -8.91 10.20 -1.60
N ALA A 14 -7.68 10.70 -1.62
CA ALA A 14 -6.70 10.33 -2.62
C ALA A 14 -6.33 8.85 -2.44
N VAL A 15 -6.07 8.15 -3.56
CA VAL A 15 -5.83 6.70 -3.56
C VAL A 15 -4.51 6.37 -4.25
N LEU A 16 -3.69 5.52 -3.62
CA LEU A 16 -2.50 4.91 -4.20
C LEU A 16 -2.64 3.39 -4.26
N HIS A 17 -2.47 2.82 -5.45
CA HIS A 17 -2.28 1.39 -5.65
C HIS A 17 -0.79 1.10 -5.77
N GLN A 18 -0.16 0.69 -4.67
CA GLN A 18 1.27 0.35 -4.64
C GLN A 18 1.45 -1.15 -4.87
N MET A 19 2.04 -1.53 -6.00
CA MET A 19 2.19 -2.93 -6.40
C MET A 19 3.62 -3.41 -6.18
N PHE A 20 3.75 -4.62 -5.64
CA PHE A 20 5.02 -5.24 -5.31
C PHE A 20 5.19 -6.57 -6.04
N ARG A 21 6.44 -6.87 -6.36
CA ARG A 21 6.88 -8.19 -6.77
C ARG A 21 7.80 -8.75 -5.69
N ILE A 22 7.46 -9.91 -5.17
CA ILE A 22 8.22 -10.55 -4.11
C ILE A 22 9.41 -11.28 -4.75
N ARG A 23 10.62 -10.98 -4.27
CA ARG A 23 11.85 -11.70 -4.66
C ARG A 23 11.91 -13.02 -3.92
N TRP A 24 11.09 -13.98 -4.38
CA TRP A 24 10.85 -15.24 -3.68
C TRP A 24 12.11 -16.07 -3.42
N ASP A 25 13.10 -16.03 -4.31
CA ASP A 25 14.35 -16.76 -4.13
C ASP A 25 15.18 -16.20 -2.97
N GLU A 26 15.25 -14.87 -2.85
CA GLU A 26 15.91 -14.21 -1.72
C GLU A 26 15.12 -14.39 -0.43
N TRP A 27 13.80 -14.26 -0.48
CA TRP A 27 12.94 -14.53 0.66
C TRP A 27 13.17 -15.93 1.23
N ARG A 28 13.26 -16.94 0.35
CA ARG A 28 13.52 -18.33 0.76
C ARG A 28 14.95 -18.56 1.25
N ALA A 29 15.91 -17.74 0.82
CA ALA A 29 17.31 -17.83 1.25
C ALA A 29 17.54 -17.22 2.64
N LEU A 30 16.63 -16.39 3.15
CA LEU A 30 16.71 -15.83 4.50
C LEU A 30 16.58 -16.91 5.58
N ASP A 31 17.32 -16.74 6.67
CA ASP A 31 17.19 -17.57 7.85
C ASP A 31 15.80 -17.37 8.53
N ALA A 32 15.45 -18.29 9.43
CA ALA A 32 14.14 -18.26 10.07
C ALA A 32 13.90 -17.02 10.94
N HIS A 33 14.94 -16.49 11.60
CA HIS A 33 14.82 -15.32 12.45
C HIS A 33 14.58 -14.07 11.60
N SER A 34 15.34 -13.89 10.52
CA SER A 34 15.16 -12.77 9.60
C SER A 34 13.79 -12.75 8.94
N ARG A 35 13.26 -13.91 8.52
CA ARG A 35 11.88 -14.02 8.00
C ARG A 35 10.84 -13.69 9.05
N HIS A 36 11.02 -14.15 10.29
CA HIS A 36 10.11 -13.85 11.38
C HIS A 36 10.06 -12.34 11.65
N VAL A 37 11.22 -11.68 11.81
CA VAL A 37 11.28 -10.23 12.06
C VAL A 37 10.58 -9.43 10.94
N ALA A 38 10.84 -9.76 9.68
CA ALA A 38 10.19 -9.10 8.55
C ALA A 38 8.66 -9.26 8.56
N LEU A 39 8.16 -10.47 8.85
CA LEU A 39 6.71 -10.73 8.93
C LEU A 39 6.05 -10.02 10.12
N GLU A 40 6.71 -9.95 11.26
CA GLU A 40 6.19 -9.23 12.43
C GLU A 40 6.09 -7.72 12.14
N GLU A 41 7.14 -7.11 11.58
CA GLU A 41 7.12 -5.70 11.16
C GLU A 41 5.99 -5.44 10.15
N ALA A 42 5.84 -6.32 9.15
CA ALA A 42 4.75 -6.23 8.17
C ALA A 42 3.38 -6.25 8.84
N ARG A 43 3.19 -7.19 9.76
CA ARG A 43 1.90 -7.42 10.44
C ARG A 43 1.54 -6.22 11.31
N GLU A 44 2.48 -5.72 12.11
CA GLU A 44 2.26 -4.57 12.99
C GLU A 44 1.92 -3.31 12.18
N TRP A 45 2.66 -3.07 11.09
CA TRP A 45 2.37 -1.95 10.20
C TRP A 45 0.98 -2.08 9.58
N LEU A 46 0.63 -3.27 9.06
CA LEU A 46 -0.68 -3.52 8.44
C LEU A 46 -1.82 -3.35 9.44
N GLN A 47 -1.74 -3.95 10.63
CA GLN A 47 -2.77 -3.85 11.66
C GLN A 47 -3.01 -2.39 12.08
N THR A 48 -1.94 -1.61 12.22
CA THR A 48 -2.02 -0.20 12.57
C THR A 48 -2.70 0.61 11.47
N LYS A 49 -2.39 0.33 10.20
CA LYS A 49 -2.91 1.10 9.06
C LYS A 49 -4.29 0.65 8.60
N GLU A 50 -4.66 -0.61 8.80
CA GLU A 50 -6.00 -1.10 8.50
C GLU A 50 -7.04 -0.48 9.45
N GLY A 51 -6.70 -0.35 10.74
CA GLY A 51 -7.55 0.25 11.76
C GLY A 51 -7.52 1.78 11.82
N ALA A 52 -6.85 2.47 10.89
CA ALA A 52 -6.80 3.93 10.89
C ALA A 52 -8.19 4.54 10.63
N GLU A 53 -8.44 5.74 11.15
CA GLU A 53 -9.70 6.46 10.97
C GLU A 53 -9.53 7.64 9.98
N GLY A 54 -10.64 8.26 9.58
CA GLY A 54 -10.59 9.53 8.85
C GLY A 54 -10.10 9.46 7.40
N GLY A 55 -10.12 8.29 6.77
CA GLY A 55 -9.70 8.11 5.38
C GLY A 55 -8.20 7.91 5.20
N GLU A 56 -7.50 7.48 6.25
CA GLU A 56 -6.05 7.25 6.29
C GLU A 56 -5.68 5.74 6.27
N GLN A 57 -6.64 4.88 5.90
CA GLN A 57 -6.47 3.43 5.93
C GLN A 57 -5.48 2.91 4.89
N SER A 58 -4.89 1.74 5.15
CA SER A 58 -4.22 0.92 4.14
C SER A 58 -4.71 -0.52 4.20
N ALA A 59 -4.77 -1.19 3.04
CA ALA A 59 -5.18 -2.58 2.93
C ALA A 59 -4.21 -3.37 2.05
N ALA A 60 -4.05 -4.66 2.33
CA ALA A 60 -3.19 -5.56 1.57
C ALA A 60 -4.01 -6.59 0.78
N TYR A 61 -3.64 -6.81 -0.47
CA TYR A 61 -4.29 -7.78 -1.35
C TYR A 61 -3.25 -8.63 -2.08
N ALA A 62 -3.47 -9.95 -2.12
CA ALA A 62 -2.74 -10.83 -3.02
C ALA A 62 -3.14 -10.52 -4.48
N MET A 63 -2.15 -10.35 -5.35
CA MET A 63 -2.37 -10.14 -6.77
C MET A 63 -2.34 -11.48 -7.52
N LEU A 64 -3.27 -11.64 -8.47
CA LEU A 64 -3.32 -12.82 -9.32
C LEU A 64 -2.67 -12.52 -10.68
N GLY A 65 -1.90 -13.49 -11.19
CA GLY A 65 -1.23 -13.40 -12.49
C GLY A 65 0.18 -12.81 -12.40
N HIS A 66 0.70 -12.36 -13.54
CA HIS A 66 2.13 -12.02 -13.68
C HIS A 66 2.47 -10.55 -13.36
N LYS A 67 1.48 -9.73 -13.02
CA LYS A 67 1.65 -8.28 -12.85
C LYS A 67 2.25 -7.88 -11.50
N GLY A 68 2.14 -8.74 -10.49
CA GLY A 68 2.64 -8.52 -9.13
C GLY A 68 2.21 -9.66 -8.22
N ASP A 69 2.73 -9.69 -7.01
CA ASP A 69 2.39 -10.67 -5.98
C ASP A 69 1.52 -10.06 -4.87
N LEU A 70 1.76 -8.78 -4.55
CA LEU A 70 1.10 -8.05 -3.46
C LEU A 70 0.74 -6.63 -3.92
N MET A 71 -0.42 -6.15 -3.51
CA MET A 71 -0.81 -4.75 -3.63
C MET A 71 -1.14 -4.18 -2.26
N LEU A 72 -0.56 -3.03 -1.95
CA LEU A 72 -1.01 -2.18 -0.87
C LEU A 72 -1.88 -1.05 -1.45
N LEU A 73 -3.09 -0.93 -0.95
CA LEU A 73 -4.03 0.12 -1.29
C LEU A 73 -4.03 1.15 -0.16
N HIS A 74 -3.68 2.39 -0.45
CA HIS A 74 -3.64 3.47 0.54
C HIS A 74 -4.70 4.51 0.23
N PHE A 75 -5.46 4.90 1.26
CA PHE A 75 -6.36 6.04 1.24
C PHE A 75 -5.74 7.15 2.08
N ARG A 76 -5.65 8.37 1.56
CA ARG A 76 -5.13 9.52 2.30
C ARG A 76 -5.95 10.76 1.97
N ARG A 77 -5.93 11.76 2.84
CA ARG A 77 -6.60 13.04 2.57
C ARG A 77 -6.07 13.77 1.34
N ASP A 78 -4.78 13.61 1.04
CA ASP A 78 -4.11 14.26 -0.09
C ASP A 78 -2.90 13.44 -0.60
N PHE A 79 -2.26 13.95 -1.65
CA PHE A 79 -1.11 13.31 -2.28
C PHE A 79 0.17 13.35 -1.43
N THR A 80 0.31 14.32 -0.52
CA THR A 80 1.44 14.36 0.42
C THR A 80 1.34 13.18 1.38
N GLY A 81 0.14 12.93 1.93
CA GLY A 81 -0.11 11.75 2.75
C GLY A 81 0.13 10.44 2.00
N LEU A 82 -0.17 10.38 0.69
CA LEU A 82 0.15 9.20 -0.13
C LEU A 82 1.67 8.99 -0.26
N LEU A 83 2.42 10.07 -0.50
CA LEU A 83 3.88 10.00 -0.57
C LEU A 83 4.49 9.53 0.76
N GLU A 84 3.98 10.02 1.89
CA GLU A 84 4.40 9.55 3.22
C GLU A 84 4.06 8.06 3.43
N ALA A 85 2.89 7.61 2.98
CA ALA A 85 2.51 6.19 3.04
C ALA A 85 3.48 5.31 2.26
N GLU A 86 3.80 5.70 1.02
CA GLU A 86 4.73 5.00 0.14
C GLU A 86 6.14 4.92 0.77
N GLN A 87 6.62 6.03 1.34
CA GLN A 87 7.93 6.11 1.97
C GLN A 87 8.03 5.23 3.23
N ASN A 88 6.98 5.20 4.05
CA ASN A 88 6.94 4.35 5.25
C ASN A 88 7.09 2.87 4.88
N VAL A 89 6.38 2.43 3.83
CA VAL A 89 6.50 1.04 3.33
C VAL A 89 7.91 0.77 2.80
N ARG A 90 8.51 1.72 2.07
CA ARG A 90 9.86 1.57 1.52
C ARG A 90 10.95 1.45 2.59
N GLN A 91 10.75 2.05 3.76
CA GLN A 91 11.70 2.01 4.87
C GLN A 91 11.52 0.78 5.78
N ALA A 92 10.34 0.17 5.77
CA ALA A 92 10.08 -1.05 6.51
C ALA A 92 10.85 -2.24 5.89
N ARG A 93 11.24 -3.23 6.71
CA ARG A 93 11.98 -4.41 6.25
C ARG A 93 11.01 -5.49 5.75
N ILE A 94 10.22 -5.14 4.74
CA ILE A 94 9.19 -5.98 4.12
C ILE A 94 9.51 -6.34 2.68
#